data_AF-A0A6S6W329-F1
#
_entry.id   AF-A0A6S6W329-F1
#
_cell.length_a   1.000
_cell.length_b   1.000
_cell.length_c   1.000
_cell.angle_alpha   90.00
_cell.angle_beta   90.00
_cell.angle_gamma   90.00
#
_symmetry.space_group_name_H-M   'P 1'
#
loop_
_entity.id
_entity.type
_entity.pdbx_description
1 polymer ?
#
loop_
_entity_poly.entity_id
_entity_poly.type
_entity_poly.pdbx_seq_one_letter_code
_entity_poly.pdbx_strand_id
1 'polypeptide(L)'
;MATETASSNGGCTLTREELLGTTNLKAREWRHIDPEIWDDDIEAPNDEIDETAATTYIARAIADYTDRPTADAELFGEFLQDFQGWTEAMFMRANATYTKELKRILRFKGVFTGRVNMPPSEAVAKLLRKEECPTYMGKSFLNRFGKP
;
A
#
# COMPACT_ATOMS: atom_id res chain seq x y z
N MET A 1 -20.98 -42.72 5.79
CA MET A 1 -20.47 -41.55 6.53
C MET A 1 -19.54 -40.82 5.59
N ALA A 2 -20.04 -39.80 4.89
CA ALA A 2 -19.29 -39.03 3.91
C ALA A 2 -18.91 -37.68 4.53
N THR A 3 -17.62 -37.37 4.56
CA THR A 3 -17.13 -35.99 4.70
C THR A 3 -15.87 -35.87 3.84
N GLU A 4 -16.10 -35.76 2.54
CA GLU A 4 -15.19 -35.07 1.64
C GLU A 4 -15.45 -33.57 1.83
N THR A 5 -14.51 -32.85 2.43
CA THR A 5 -14.39 -31.40 2.23
C THR A 5 -13.10 -31.18 1.49
N ALA A 6 -13.21 -31.18 0.17
CA ALA A 6 -12.23 -30.60 -0.71
C ALA A 6 -12.07 -29.11 -0.34
N SER A 7 -10.94 -28.77 0.29
CA SER A 7 -10.48 -27.37 0.28
C SER A 7 -9.91 -27.15 -1.10
N SER A 8 -10.74 -26.62 -1.99
CA SER A 8 -10.35 -26.21 -3.32
C SER A 8 -9.26 -25.15 -3.18
N ASN A 9 -8.00 -25.53 -3.38
CA ASN A 9 -6.95 -24.64 -3.86
C ASN A 9 -7.35 -24.22 -5.28
N GLY A 10 -8.40 -23.39 -5.37
CA GLY A 10 -8.72 -22.64 -6.57
C GLY A 10 -7.70 -21.52 -6.64
N GLY A 11 -6.55 -21.82 -7.24
CA GLY A 11 -5.62 -20.79 -7.68
C GLY A 11 -6.31 -19.94 -8.74
N CYS A 12 -7.15 -19.00 -8.31
CA CYS A 12 -7.36 -17.78 -9.07
C CYS A 12 -6.05 -17.02 -8.94
N THR A 13 -5.08 -17.34 -9.79
CA THR A 13 -3.96 -16.42 -10.05
C THR A 13 -4.58 -15.18 -10.67
N LEU A 14 -5.05 -14.26 -9.82
CA LEU A 14 -5.64 -13.01 -10.24
C LEU A 14 -4.63 -12.34 -11.16
N THR A 15 -5.11 -11.93 -12.33
CA THR A 15 -4.27 -11.21 -13.27
C THR A 15 -3.84 -9.89 -12.65
N ARG A 16 -2.67 -9.38 -13.02
CA ARG A 16 -2.21 -8.06 -12.54
C ARG A 16 -3.21 -6.94 -12.85
N GLU A 17 -4.01 -7.11 -13.90
CA GLU A 17 -5.15 -6.27 -14.27
C GLU A 17 -6.25 -6.27 -13.21
N GLU A 18 -6.65 -7.44 -12.73
CA GLU A 18 -7.63 -7.57 -11.66
C GLU A 18 -7.11 -6.99 -10.33
N LEU A 19 -5.81 -7.13 -10.07
CA LEU A 19 -5.17 -6.66 -8.84
C LEU A 19 -4.97 -5.14 -8.79
N LEU A 20 -4.53 -4.54 -9.90
CA LEU A 20 -4.09 -3.14 -9.92
C LEU A 20 -4.89 -2.25 -10.86
N GLY A 21 -5.88 -2.78 -11.58
CA GLY A 21 -6.67 -2.05 -12.57
C GLY A 21 -7.48 -0.88 -11.99
N THR A 22 -7.80 -0.92 -10.70
CA THR A 22 -8.48 0.17 -9.97
C THR A 22 -7.52 1.26 -9.48
N THR A 23 -6.22 0.97 -9.45
CA THR A 23 -5.18 1.90 -8.97
C THR A 23 -4.74 2.87 -10.07
N ASN A 24 -3.99 3.93 -9.71
CA ASN A 24 -3.43 4.85 -10.71
C ASN A 24 -2.09 4.36 -11.30
N LEU A 25 -1.67 3.13 -11.00
CA LEU A 25 -0.47 2.54 -11.58
C LEU A 25 -0.72 2.19 -13.06
N LYS A 26 0.21 2.57 -13.92
CA LYS A 26 0.10 2.27 -15.36
C LYS A 26 0.32 0.77 -15.58
N ALA A 27 -0.38 0.20 -16.57
CA ALA A 27 -0.26 -1.23 -16.92
C ALA A 27 1.19 -1.73 -17.10
N ARG A 28 2.07 -0.89 -17.68
CA ARG A 28 3.49 -1.21 -17.86
C ARG A 28 4.27 -1.41 -16.55
N GLU A 29 3.80 -0.82 -15.45
CA GLU A 29 4.45 -0.89 -14.14
C GLU A 29 4.07 -2.19 -13.42
N TRP A 30 2.93 -2.80 -13.77
CA TRP A 30 2.46 -4.04 -13.15
C TRP A 30 3.44 -5.21 -13.31
N ARG A 31 4.34 -5.17 -14.30
CA ARG A 31 5.42 -6.17 -14.44
C ARG A 31 6.36 -6.26 -13.24
N HIS A 32 6.37 -5.26 -12.36
CA HIS A 32 7.25 -5.20 -11.18
C HIS A 32 6.66 -5.90 -9.95
N ILE A 33 5.42 -6.38 -10.03
CA ILE A 33 4.81 -7.22 -8.99
C ILE A 33 4.84 -8.69 -9.37
N ASP A 34 4.89 -9.52 -8.35
CA ASP A 34 4.75 -10.96 -8.44
C ASP A 34 3.37 -11.38 -7.91
N PRO A 35 2.46 -11.88 -8.77
CA PRO A 35 1.12 -12.29 -8.35
C PRO A 35 1.11 -13.56 -7.49
N GLU A 36 2.15 -14.39 -7.54
CA GLU A 36 2.18 -15.65 -6.79
C GLU A 36 2.26 -15.37 -5.30
N ILE A 37 3.03 -14.35 -4.90
CA ILE A 37 3.19 -13.92 -3.51
C ILE A 37 2.17 -12.86 -3.07
N TRP A 38 1.13 -12.58 -3.87
CA TRP A 38 0.16 -11.51 -3.59
C TRP A 38 -0.65 -11.78 -2.31
N ASP A 39 -1.17 -13.00 -2.19
CA ASP A 39 -1.96 -13.45 -1.04
C ASP A 39 -1.12 -14.13 0.05
N ASP A 40 0.18 -14.35 -0.20
CA ASP A 40 1.09 -14.87 0.84
C ASP A 40 1.22 -13.86 1.99
N ASP A 41 1.20 -14.38 3.21
CA ASP A 41 1.57 -13.64 4.40
C ASP A 41 3.09 -13.50 4.41
N ILE A 42 3.59 -12.54 3.63
CA ILE A 42 5.02 -12.22 3.61
C ILE A 42 5.33 -11.59 4.98
N GLU A 43 5.79 -12.42 5.92
CA GLU A 43 6.34 -11.94 7.20
C GLU A 43 7.33 -10.82 6.88
N ALA A 44 7.11 -9.64 7.48
CA ALA A 44 7.91 -8.44 7.26
C ALA A 44 9.40 -8.82 7.25
N PRO A 45 10.06 -8.86 6.07
CA PRO A 45 11.36 -9.48 6.03
C PRO A 45 12.36 -8.56 6.71
N ASN A 46 13.43 -9.13 7.21
CA ASN A 46 14.63 -8.39 7.55
C ASN A 46 15.07 -7.48 6.38
N ASP A 47 16.05 -6.59 6.55
CA ASP A 47 16.52 -5.65 5.51
C ASP A 47 16.97 -6.30 4.16
N GLU A 48 16.89 -7.64 4.03
CA GLU A 48 17.16 -8.47 2.85
C GLU A 48 15.93 -8.78 1.96
N ILE A 49 14.80 -8.07 2.10
CA ILE A 49 13.66 -8.25 1.18
C ILE A 49 14.06 -8.00 -0.28
N ASP A 50 13.62 -8.85 -1.22
CA ASP A 50 13.83 -8.62 -2.65
C ASP A 50 13.03 -7.40 -3.15
N GLU A 51 13.52 -6.73 -4.20
CA GLU A 51 12.82 -5.59 -4.81
C GLU A 51 11.40 -5.94 -5.24
N THR A 52 11.20 -7.11 -5.86
CA THR A 52 9.89 -7.55 -6.34
C THR A 52 8.95 -7.88 -5.18
N ALA A 53 9.45 -8.50 -4.11
CA ALA A 53 8.66 -8.76 -2.91
C ALA A 53 8.24 -7.45 -2.23
N ALA A 54 9.17 -6.51 -2.03
CA ALA A 54 8.86 -5.20 -1.44
C ALA A 54 7.85 -4.41 -2.29
N THR A 55 8.00 -4.49 -3.62
CA THR A 55 7.11 -3.83 -4.57
C THR A 55 5.71 -4.44 -4.55
N THR A 56 5.61 -5.77 -4.49
CA THR A 56 4.33 -6.49 -4.42
C THR A 56 3.59 -6.17 -3.14
N TYR A 57 4.29 -6.11 -2.00
CA TYR A 57 3.70 -5.75 -0.72
C TYR A 57 3.10 -4.33 -0.75
N ILE A 58 3.86 -3.35 -1.26
CA ILE A 58 3.34 -1.98 -1.43
C ILE A 58 2.17 -1.95 -2.41
N ALA A 59 2.22 -2.73 -3.49
CA ALA A 59 1.16 -2.80 -4.48
C ALA A 59 -0.16 -3.29 -3.88
N ARG A 60 -0.11 -4.31 -3.02
CA ARG A 60 -1.25 -4.82 -2.28
C ARG A 60 -1.85 -3.75 -1.36
N ALA A 61 -1.03 -3.08 -0.57
CA ALA A 61 -1.51 -1.99 0.28
C ALA A 61 -2.16 -0.85 -0.54
N ILE A 62 -1.59 -0.49 -1.69
CA ILE A 62 -2.18 0.50 -2.62
C ILE A 62 -3.56 0.04 -3.10
N ALA A 63 -3.70 -1.23 -3.52
CA ALA A 63 -4.96 -1.78 -3.99
C ALA A 63 -6.02 -1.75 -2.88
N ASP A 64 -5.69 -2.26 -1.70
CA ASP A 64 -6.56 -2.28 -0.52
C ASP A 64 -7.01 -0.87 -0.12
N TYR A 65 -6.06 0.07 -0.04
CA TYR A 65 -6.38 1.46 0.31
C TYR A 65 -7.15 2.17 -0.79
N THR A 66 -7.09 1.71 -2.04
CA THR A 66 -7.88 2.28 -3.15
C THR A 66 -9.32 1.80 -3.11
N ASP A 67 -9.53 0.51 -2.85
CA ASP A 67 -10.86 -0.13 -2.89
C ASP A 67 -11.72 0.22 -1.67
N ARG A 68 -11.11 0.29 -0.48
CA ARG A 68 -11.84 0.56 0.76
C ARG A 68 -12.21 2.04 0.90
N PRO A 69 -13.32 2.40 1.59
CA PRO A 69 -13.65 3.79 1.89
C PRO A 69 -12.80 4.40 3.03
N THR A 70 -11.95 3.61 3.69
CA THR A 70 -11.12 4.00 4.83
C THR A 70 -10.26 5.24 4.57
N ALA A 71 -10.18 6.16 5.54
CA ALA A 71 -9.46 7.44 5.41
C ALA A 71 -8.93 7.96 6.76
N ASP A 72 -8.15 9.05 6.72
CA ASP A 72 -7.63 9.79 7.86
C ASP A 72 -6.94 8.88 8.91
N ALA A 73 -7.35 8.97 10.18
CA ALA A 73 -6.75 8.24 11.29
C ALA A 73 -6.97 6.72 11.20
N GLU A 74 -8.06 6.29 10.60
CA GLU A 74 -8.36 4.86 10.39
C GLU A 74 -7.36 4.27 9.39
N LEU A 75 -7.18 4.94 8.25
CA LEU A 75 -6.18 4.54 7.25
C LEU A 75 -4.76 4.60 7.80
N PHE A 76 -4.46 5.60 8.63
CA PHE A 76 -3.16 5.69 9.27
C PHE A 76 -2.90 4.49 10.21
N GLY A 77 -3.91 4.05 10.97
CA GLY A 77 -3.82 2.86 11.80
C GLY A 77 -3.55 1.59 11.00
N GLU A 78 -4.29 1.38 9.91
CA GLU A 78 -4.04 0.28 8.97
C GLU A 78 -2.62 0.34 8.40
N PHE A 79 -2.17 1.52 7.95
CA PHE A 79 -0.81 1.73 7.47
C PHE A 79 0.27 1.39 8.50
N LEU A 80 0.08 1.76 9.78
CA LEU A 80 1.03 1.39 10.83
C LEU A 80 1.09 -0.12 11.05
N GLN A 81 -0.04 -0.82 10.93
CA GLN A 81 -0.12 -2.27 11.09
C GLN A 81 0.52 -2.98 9.89
N ASP A 82 0.13 -2.61 8.67
CA ASP A 82 0.61 -3.24 7.44
C ASP A 82 2.12 -3.09 7.27
N PHE A 83 2.68 -1.94 7.66
CA PHE A 83 4.10 -1.67 7.52
C PHE A 83 4.84 -1.70 8.86
N GLN A 84 4.31 -2.43 9.86
CA GLN A 84 4.99 -2.60 11.13
C GLN A 84 6.36 -3.28 10.90
N GLY A 85 7.42 -2.69 11.45
CA GLY A 85 8.79 -3.19 11.29
C GLY A 85 9.50 -2.75 10.00
N TRP A 86 8.80 -2.09 9.07
CA TRP A 86 9.44 -1.61 7.84
C TRP A 86 10.42 -0.45 8.07
N THR A 87 11.59 -0.54 7.44
CA THR A 87 12.61 0.51 7.46
C THR A 87 12.55 1.37 6.20
N GLU A 88 13.19 2.55 6.23
CA GLU A 88 13.32 3.39 5.02
C GLU A 88 14.05 2.65 3.88
N ALA A 89 15.01 1.77 4.22
CA ALA A 89 15.73 0.97 3.25
C ALA A 89 14.81 0.02 2.48
N MET A 90 13.83 -0.59 3.16
CA MET A 90 12.83 -1.46 2.53
C MET A 90 11.95 -0.67 1.54
N PHE A 91 11.50 0.54 1.90
CA PHE A 91 10.77 1.41 0.97
C PHE A 91 11.61 1.93 -0.20
N MET A 92 12.92 2.10 -0.01
CA MET A 92 13.85 2.45 -1.09
C MET A 92 14.15 1.28 -2.01
N ARG A 93 14.06 0.05 -1.50
CA ARG A 93 14.27 -1.17 -2.26
C ARG A 93 13.11 -1.50 -3.18
N ALA A 94 11.89 -1.16 -2.77
CA ALA A 94 10.74 -1.22 -3.64
C ALA A 94 10.84 -0.23 -4.81
N ASN A 95 10.13 -0.54 -5.89
CA ASN A 95 10.09 0.31 -7.06
C ASN A 95 9.55 1.72 -6.70
N ALA A 96 10.30 2.75 -7.08
CA ALA A 96 9.99 4.14 -6.71
C ALA A 96 8.61 4.63 -7.18
N THR A 97 8.05 4.07 -8.26
CA THR A 97 6.69 4.38 -8.73
C THR A 97 5.66 3.96 -7.70
N TYR A 98 5.82 2.79 -7.09
CA TYR A 98 4.90 2.23 -6.11
C TYR A 98 4.98 3.02 -4.80
N THR A 99 6.17 3.27 -4.27
CA THR A 99 6.33 4.08 -3.05
C THR A 99 5.78 5.50 -3.23
N LYS A 100 5.91 6.08 -4.44
CA LYS A 100 5.30 7.37 -4.79
C LYS A 100 3.78 7.31 -4.80
N GLU A 101 3.20 6.24 -5.34
CA GLU A 101 1.74 6.07 -5.39
C GLU A 101 1.16 5.82 -4.00
N LEU A 102 1.82 5.02 -3.17
CA LEU A 102 1.48 4.85 -1.75
C LEU A 102 1.43 6.20 -1.03
N LYS A 103 2.48 7.03 -1.17
CA LYS A 103 2.50 8.39 -0.60
C LYS A 103 1.33 9.24 -1.12
N ARG A 104 0.97 9.10 -2.40
CA ARG A 104 -0.13 9.86 -3.03
C ARG A 104 -1.49 9.44 -2.45
N ILE A 105 -1.76 8.15 -2.33
CA ILE A 105 -3.02 7.63 -1.78
C ILE A 105 -3.19 8.05 -0.33
N LEU A 106 -2.16 7.89 0.49
CA LEU A 106 -2.18 8.34 1.90
C LEU A 106 -2.58 9.81 2.01
N ARG A 107 -2.00 10.69 1.17
CA ARG A 107 -2.39 12.11 1.13
C ARG A 107 -3.80 12.35 0.63
N PHE A 108 -4.17 11.66 -0.45
CA PHE A 108 -5.50 11.80 -1.05
C PHE A 108 -6.59 11.46 -0.04
N LYS A 109 -6.31 10.47 0.82
CA LYS A 109 -7.18 10.00 1.89
C LYS A 109 -6.95 10.70 3.24
N GLY A 110 -6.28 11.84 3.27
CA GLY A 110 -6.22 12.71 4.45
C GLY A 110 -5.02 12.51 5.39
N VAL A 111 -4.13 11.56 5.12
CA VAL A 111 -2.92 11.29 5.93
C VAL A 111 -1.76 12.20 5.49
N PHE A 112 -1.25 13.01 6.42
CA PHE A 112 -0.16 13.93 6.13
C PHE A 112 1.21 13.23 6.12
N THR A 113 1.75 13.02 4.92
CA THR A 113 3.10 12.45 4.71
C THR A 113 4.21 13.51 4.58
N GLY A 114 4.12 14.62 5.31
CA GLY A 114 5.18 15.65 5.33
C GLY A 114 5.14 16.64 4.14
N ARG A 115 6.32 17.12 3.70
CA ARG A 115 6.42 18.10 2.61
C ARG A 115 6.21 17.47 1.23
N VAL A 116 5.67 18.23 0.27
CA VAL A 116 5.40 17.75 -1.10
C VAL A 116 6.67 17.20 -1.75
N ASN A 117 7.79 17.93 -1.64
CA ASN A 117 9.07 17.58 -2.27
C ASN A 117 9.90 16.57 -1.48
N MET A 118 9.40 16.06 -0.35
CA MET A 118 10.10 15.02 0.41
C MET A 118 10.16 13.72 -0.42
N PRO A 119 11.30 13.02 -0.46
CA PRO A 119 11.42 11.71 -1.10
C PRO A 119 10.30 10.77 -0.65
N PRO A 120 9.69 9.97 -1.56
CA PRO A 120 8.58 9.11 -1.19
C PRO A 120 8.89 8.12 -0.06
N SER A 121 10.04 7.44 -0.14
CA SER A 121 10.52 6.49 0.89
C SER A 121 10.70 7.16 2.24
N GLU A 122 11.40 8.29 2.28
CA GLU A 122 11.62 9.08 3.49
C GLU A 122 10.28 9.52 4.12
N ALA A 123 9.33 9.93 3.28
CA ALA A 123 8.02 10.42 3.73
C ALA A 123 7.19 9.32 4.40
N VAL A 124 7.12 8.13 3.82
CA VAL A 124 6.37 6.99 4.39
C VAL A 124 7.09 6.40 5.60
N ALA A 125 8.42 6.31 5.58
CA ALA A 125 9.20 5.82 6.71
C ALA A 125 9.11 6.76 7.93
N LYS A 126 9.13 8.08 7.71
CA LYS A 126 8.90 9.06 8.78
C LYS A 126 7.48 9.00 9.32
N LEU A 127 6.50 8.66 8.47
CA LEU A 127 5.12 8.51 8.89
C LEU A 127 4.95 7.31 9.84
N LEU A 128 5.66 6.19 9.60
CA LEU A 128 5.64 5.02 10.51
C LEU A 128 6.16 5.31 11.92
N ARG A 129 7.04 6.31 12.06
CA ARG A 129 7.61 6.71 13.36
C ARG A 129 6.69 7.65 14.15
N LYS A 130 5.49 7.93 13.64
CA LYS A 130 4.53 8.81 14.31
C LYS A 130 3.64 8.00 15.24
N GLU A 131 3.51 8.47 16.48
CA GLU A 131 2.61 7.88 17.49
C GLU A 131 1.15 8.28 17.26
N GLU A 132 0.90 9.43 16.64
CA GLU A 132 -0.43 9.95 16.36
C GLU A 132 -0.58 10.28 14.87
N CYS A 133 -1.80 10.04 14.33
CA CYS A 133 -2.11 10.34 12.93
C CYS A 133 -1.84 11.82 12.64
N PRO A 134 -0.85 12.14 11.80
CA PRO A 134 -0.66 13.51 11.38
C PRO A 134 -1.79 13.83 10.40
N THR A 135 -2.84 14.47 10.90
CA THR A 135 -3.91 15.00 10.05
C THR A 135 -3.45 16.33 9.47
N TYR A 136 -4.00 16.69 8.31
CA TYR A 136 -3.96 18.06 7.81
C TYR A 136 -4.82 18.98 8.70
N MET A 137 -4.51 19.11 10.00
CA MET A 137 -5.13 20.07 10.95
C MET A 137 -6.67 20.25 10.77
N GLY A 138 -7.46 19.48 11.53
CA GLY A 138 -8.83 19.83 11.93
C GLY A 138 -9.81 20.20 10.81
N LYS A 139 -10.54 19.21 10.30
CA LYS A 139 -11.83 19.37 9.58
C LYS A 139 -11.89 20.57 8.60
N SER A 140 -11.35 20.45 7.40
CA SER A 140 -11.85 21.16 6.21
C SER A 140 -11.02 20.84 4.95
N PHE A 141 -11.10 19.60 4.45
CA PHE A 141 -10.63 19.28 3.10
C PHE A 141 -11.68 18.59 2.21
N LEU A 142 -12.95 18.66 2.60
CA LEU A 142 -14.04 18.47 1.65
C LEU A 142 -14.15 19.75 0.80
N ASN A 143 -13.28 19.91 -0.22
CA ASN A 143 -13.57 20.77 -1.40
C ASN A 143 -12.48 20.80 -2.51
N ARG A 144 -11.45 19.95 -2.52
CA ARG A 144 -10.44 20.02 -3.61
C ARG A 144 -10.52 18.94 -4.69
N PHE A 145 -11.34 17.91 -4.54
CA PHE A 145 -11.56 16.90 -5.59
C PHE A 145 -13.03 16.70 -5.98
N GLY A 146 -13.94 17.51 -5.43
CA GLY A 146 -15.29 17.65 -5.97
C GLY A 146 -15.30 18.69 -7.09
N LYS A 147 -15.18 18.25 -8.34
CA LYS A 147 -15.80 18.96 -9.45
C LYS A 147 -16.76 17.98 -10.15
N PRO A 148 -18.00 18.41 -10.44
CA PRO A 148 -18.91 17.64 -11.31
C PRO A 148 -18.33 17.47 -12.71
#